data_AF-A0A7C6N721-F1
#
_entry.id   AF-A0A7C6N721-F1
#
_cell.length_a   1.000
_cell.length_b   1.000
_cell.length_c   1.000
_cell.angle_alpha   90.00
_cell.angle_beta   90.00
_cell.angle_gamma   90.00
#
_symmetry.space_group_name_H-M   'P 1'
#
loop_
_entity.id
_entity.type
_entity.pdbx_description
1 polymer ?
#
loop_
_entity_poly.entity_id
_entity_poly.type
_entity_poly.pdbx_seq_one_letter_code
_entity_poly.pdbx_strand_id
1 'polypeptide(L)'
;MIIDLRYHIFSLAAVFLALGLGIAIGSALPGADTLLREQEKVITRLEKEFAQLRSERRALEEMVAEKEKELAVMHRFHREIFPLLAGDLLNGCKVVFIQNGKAPEGAVEELGDFLQEAGAAVAATISFDDRSGGEELAALVGLEPGPAWAGELWAELAAELGGEKAPA
;
A
#
# COMPACT_ATOMS: atom_id res chain seq x y z
N MET A 1 -53.81 73.48 6.27
CA MET A 1 -53.15 72.74 7.36
C MET A 1 -54.07 71.64 7.96
N ILE A 2 -54.77 70.86 7.14
CA ILE A 2 -55.56 69.67 7.54
C ILE A 2 -55.15 68.44 6.70
N ILE A 3 -54.45 68.68 5.59
CA ILE A 3 -53.97 67.65 4.68
C ILE A 3 -52.79 66.91 5.34
N ASP A 4 -51.91 67.59 6.06
CA ASP A 4 -50.74 66.99 6.75
C ASP A 4 -51.10 65.93 7.81
N LEU A 5 -52.09 66.21 8.66
CA LEU A 5 -52.50 65.26 9.72
C LEU A 5 -53.12 63.99 9.12
N ARG A 6 -53.95 64.14 8.07
CA ARG A 6 -54.55 62.98 7.38
C ARG A 6 -53.47 62.12 6.73
N TYR A 7 -52.46 62.73 6.09
CA TYR A 7 -51.33 61.99 5.51
C TYR A 7 -50.49 61.25 6.56
N HIS A 8 -50.23 61.85 7.72
CA HIS A 8 -49.52 61.17 8.80
C HIS A 8 -50.29 59.98 9.38
N ILE A 9 -51.61 60.10 9.52
CA ILE A 9 -52.47 58.99 9.97
C ILE A 9 -52.47 57.86 8.94
N PHE A 10 -52.56 58.17 7.64
CA PHE A 10 -52.47 57.14 6.59
C PHE A 10 -51.11 56.45 6.53
N SER A 11 -50.01 57.18 6.70
CA SER A 11 -48.66 56.60 6.79
C SER A 11 -48.51 55.66 7.99
N LEU A 12 -48.97 56.09 9.18
CA LEU A 12 -48.92 55.27 10.38
C LEU A 12 -49.78 54.01 10.25
N ALA A 13 -50.98 54.14 9.69
CA ALA A 13 -51.85 53.00 9.42
C ALA A 13 -51.22 52.03 8.42
N ALA A 14 -50.57 52.52 7.36
CA ALA A 14 -49.88 51.69 6.38
C ALA A 14 -48.71 50.91 7.00
N VAL A 15 -47.90 51.55 7.86
CA VAL A 15 -46.79 50.88 8.58
C VAL A 15 -47.33 49.82 9.54
N PHE A 16 -48.39 50.13 10.29
CA PHE A 16 -49.02 49.16 11.19
C PHE A 16 -49.60 47.96 10.44
N LEU A 17 -50.23 48.20 9.29
CA LEU A 17 -50.82 47.17 8.45
C LEU A 17 -49.72 46.30 7.82
N ALA A 18 -48.63 46.91 7.34
CA ALA A 18 -47.46 46.19 6.85
C ALA A 18 -46.81 45.31 7.93
N LEU A 19 -46.69 45.81 9.16
CA LEU A 19 -46.13 45.06 10.29
C LEU A 19 -47.05 43.90 10.70
N GLY A 20 -48.35 44.16 10.86
CA GLY A 20 -49.33 43.14 11.20
C GLY A 20 -49.41 42.05 10.13
N LEU A 21 -49.39 42.43 8.85
CA LEU A 21 -49.39 41.50 7.73
C LEU A 21 -48.09 40.70 7.66
N GLY A 22 -46.93 41.33 7.90
CA GLY A 22 -45.64 40.64 7.96
C GLY A 22 -45.58 39.59 9.07
N ILE A 23 -46.09 39.92 10.26
CA ILE A 23 -46.17 38.96 11.37
C ILE A 23 -47.18 37.84 11.08
N ALA A 24 -48.35 38.17 10.52
CA ALA A 24 -49.37 37.19 10.17
C ALA A 24 -48.88 36.21 9.10
N ILE A 25 -48.19 36.68 8.06
CA ILE A 25 -47.59 35.83 7.03
C ILE A 25 -46.42 35.04 7.61
N GLY A 26 -45.57 35.66 8.43
CA GLY A 26 -44.42 35.00 9.05
C GLY A 26 -44.80 33.89 10.03
N SER A 27 -45.86 34.05 10.81
CA SER A 27 -46.34 33.06 11.78
C SER A 27 -47.26 32.01 11.18
N ALA A 28 -47.97 32.33 10.09
CA ALA A 28 -48.83 31.39 9.39
C ALA A 28 -48.07 30.39 8.51
N LEU A 29 -46.73 30.51 8.38
CA LEU A 29 -45.89 29.52 7.70
C LEU A 29 -45.98 28.17 8.45
N PRO A 30 -46.65 27.13 7.89
CA PRO A 30 -46.86 25.85 8.57
C PRO A 30 -45.61 24.94 8.57
N GLY A 31 -44.43 25.54 8.73
CA GLY A 31 -43.14 24.93 8.43
C GLY A 31 -42.17 24.81 9.60
N ALA A 32 -42.30 25.61 10.66
CA ALA A 32 -41.29 25.64 11.72
C ALA A 32 -41.16 24.28 12.44
N ASP A 33 -42.28 23.69 12.85
CA ASP A 33 -42.29 22.38 13.52
C ASP A 33 -41.92 21.21 12.60
N THR A 34 -42.26 21.31 11.30
CA THR A 34 -41.94 20.26 10.33
C THR A 34 -40.46 20.30 9.93
N LEU A 35 -39.88 21.50 9.79
CA LEU A 35 -38.46 21.70 9.54
C LEU A 35 -37.60 21.23 10.73
N LEU A 36 -38.01 21.52 11.96
CA LEU A 36 -37.32 21.03 13.16
C LEU A 36 -37.30 19.50 13.24
N ARG A 37 -38.43 18.85 12.94
CA ARG A 37 -38.51 17.37 12.90
C ARG A 37 -37.65 16.76 11.80
N GLU A 38 -37.58 17.38 10.64
CA GLU A 38 -36.69 16.91 9.55
C GLU A 38 -35.22 17.07 9.93
N GLN A 39 -34.84 18.16 10.58
CA GLN A 39 -33.47 18.34 11.10
C GLN A 39 -33.11 17.27 12.14
N GLU A 40 -34.00 16.97 13.07
CA GLU A 40 -33.80 15.94 14.09
C GLU A 40 -33.62 14.54 13.47
N LYS A 41 -34.41 14.21 12.44
CA LYS A 41 -34.25 12.96 11.68
C LYS A 41 -32.89 12.87 10.98
N VAL A 42 -32.43 13.97 10.37
CA VAL A 42 -31.13 14.01 9.69
C VAL A 42 -30.00 13.81 10.70
N ILE A 43 -30.05 14.48 11.85
CA ILE A 43 -29.06 14.32 12.93
C ILE A 43 -29.05 12.87 13.42
N THR A 44 -30.21 12.30 13.71
CA THR A 44 -30.32 10.91 14.18
C THR A 44 -29.76 9.92 13.16
N ARG A 45 -29.99 10.17 11.86
CA ARG A 45 -29.44 9.34 10.79
C ARG A 45 -27.91 9.44 10.73
N LEU A 46 -27.37 10.66 10.80
CA LEU A 46 -25.93 10.89 10.82
C LEU A 46 -25.28 10.23 12.03
N GLU A 47 -25.86 10.34 13.22
CA GLU A 47 -25.37 9.67 14.43
C GLU A 47 -25.31 8.15 14.25
N LYS A 48 -26.35 7.57 13.64
CA LYS A 48 -26.40 6.14 13.34
C LYS A 48 -25.32 5.74 12.33
N GLU A 49 -25.16 6.51 11.25
CA GLU A 49 -24.13 6.28 10.24
C GLU A 49 -22.73 6.39 10.84
N PHE A 50 -22.47 7.39 11.70
CA PHE A 50 -21.21 7.53 12.42
C PHE A 50 -20.94 6.37 13.39
N ALA A 51 -21.96 5.90 14.11
CA ALA A 51 -21.84 4.75 15.00
C ALA A 51 -21.50 3.47 14.21
N GLN A 52 -22.16 3.26 13.08
CA GLN A 52 -21.88 2.15 12.17
C GLN A 52 -20.44 2.23 11.63
N LEU A 53 -20.04 3.40 11.12
CA LEU A 53 -18.71 3.57 10.55
C LEU A 53 -17.59 3.37 11.59
N ARG A 54 -17.80 3.81 12.83
CA ARG A 54 -16.89 3.51 13.94
C ARG A 54 -16.82 2.02 14.26
N SER A 55 -17.93 1.29 14.18
CA SER A 55 -17.97 -0.15 14.43
C SER A 55 -17.25 -0.93 13.32
N GLU A 56 -17.49 -0.56 12.05
CA GLU A 56 -16.83 -1.16 10.88
C GLU A 56 -15.33 -0.91 10.92
N ARG A 57 -14.92 0.31 11.27
CA ARG A 57 -13.50 0.64 11.45
C ARG A 57 -12.83 -0.25 12.49
N ARG A 58 -13.44 -0.42 13.67
CA ARG A 58 -12.89 -1.28 14.73
C ARG A 58 -12.80 -2.74 14.27
N ALA A 59 -13.82 -3.25 13.60
CA ALA A 59 -13.80 -4.60 13.05
C ALA A 59 -12.70 -4.79 12.01
N LEU A 60 -12.49 -3.79 11.14
CA LEU A 60 -11.38 -3.80 10.17
C LEU A 60 -10.01 -3.79 10.87
N GLU A 61 -9.83 -2.93 11.87
CA GLU A 61 -8.59 -2.87 12.65
C GLU A 61 -8.30 -4.21 13.36
N GLU A 62 -9.33 -4.87 13.91
CA GLU A 62 -9.20 -6.21 14.51
C GLU A 62 -8.83 -7.29 13.49
N MET A 63 -9.49 -7.31 12.31
CA MET A 63 -9.16 -8.26 11.24
C MET A 63 -7.72 -8.08 10.73
N VAL A 64 -7.25 -6.83 10.59
CA VAL A 64 -5.87 -6.55 10.20
C VAL A 64 -4.90 -7.08 11.25
N ALA A 65 -5.14 -6.78 12.54
CA ALA A 65 -4.29 -7.26 13.62
C ALA A 65 -4.25 -8.80 13.70
N GLU A 66 -5.38 -9.47 13.46
CA GLU A 66 -5.44 -10.93 13.40
C GLU A 66 -4.61 -11.48 12.23
N LYS A 67 -4.74 -10.88 11.04
CA LYS A 67 -3.97 -11.29 9.86
C LYS A 67 -2.47 -11.04 10.00
N GLU A 68 -2.07 -9.92 10.59
CA GLU A 68 -0.67 -9.66 10.90
C GLU A 68 -0.11 -10.69 11.88
N LYS A 69 -0.90 -11.11 12.88
CA LYS A 69 -0.51 -12.16 13.81
C LYS A 69 -0.37 -13.52 13.11
N GLU A 70 -1.31 -13.87 12.23
CA GLU A 70 -1.24 -15.11 11.43
C GLU A 70 0.01 -15.13 10.55
N LEU A 71 0.31 -14.02 9.86
CA LEU A 71 1.52 -13.87 9.06
C LEU A 71 2.78 -13.95 9.93
N ALA A 72 2.80 -13.32 11.10
CA ALA A 72 3.94 -13.39 12.02
C ALA A 72 4.21 -14.83 12.48
N VAL A 73 3.16 -15.61 12.77
CA VAL A 73 3.29 -17.03 13.10
C VAL A 73 3.82 -17.81 11.91
N MET A 74 3.31 -17.56 10.70
CA MET A 74 3.74 -18.28 9.50
C MET A 74 5.18 -17.94 9.09
N HIS A 75 5.61 -16.69 9.26
CA HIS A 75 7.00 -16.28 9.06
C HIS A 75 7.94 -16.93 10.08
N ARG A 76 7.53 -17.07 11.35
CA ARG A 76 8.32 -17.82 12.35
C ARG A 76 8.39 -19.30 12.00
N PHE A 77 7.26 -19.90 11.64
CA PHE A 77 7.20 -21.30 11.20
C PHE A 77 8.12 -21.55 10.01
N HIS A 78 8.07 -20.70 8.97
CA HIS A 78 9.02 -20.77 7.86
C HIS A 78 10.46 -20.61 8.34
N ARG A 79 10.79 -19.59 9.13
CA ARG A 79 12.17 -19.39 9.61
C ARG A 79 12.70 -20.56 10.44
N GLU A 80 11.85 -21.20 11.22
CA GLU A 80 12.25 -22.31 12.09
C GLU A 80 12.31 -23.63 11.34
N ILE A 81 11.39 -23.93 10.43
CA ILE A 81 11.33 -25.22 9.74
C ILE A 81 12.15 -25.24 8.46
N PHE A 82 12.28 -24.11 7.77
CA PHE A 82 13.05 -24.03 6.55
C PHE A 82 14.50 -24.53 6.72
N PRO A 83 15.28 -24.14 7.75
CA PRO A 83 16.62 -24.70 7.94
C PRO A 83 16.61 -26.20 8.34
N LEU A 84 15.54 -26.73 8.95
CA LEU A 84 15.40 -28.17 9.18
C LEU A 84 15.04 -28.96 7.91
N LEU A 85 14.39 -28.32 6.93
CA LEU A 85 14.02 -28.91 5.65
C LEU A 85 15.06 -28.65 4.55
N ALA A 86 15.83 -27.57 4.64
CA ALA A 86 16.83 -27.13 3.68
C ALA A 86 18.26 -27.47 4.12
N GLY A 87 18.49 -27.65 5.42
CA GLY A 87 19.74 -28.17 5.96
C GLY A 87 20.08 -29.50 5.29
N ASP A 88 21.31 -29.59 4.81
CA ASP A 88 21.89 -30.71 4.05
C ASP A 88 21.39 -30.91 2.60
N LEU A 89 20.45 -30.12 2.05
CA LEU A 89 20.04 -30.30 0.65
C LEU A 89 21.08 -29.80 -0.36
N LEU A 90 21.84 -28.76 -0.01
CA LEU A 90 22.83 -28.14 -0.91
C LEU A 90 24.27 -28.45 -0.50
N ASN A 91 24.49 -29.43 0.37
CA ASN A 91 25.83 -29.85 0.77
C ASN A 91 26.67 -30.24 -0.46
N GLY A 92 27.77 -29.49 -0.66
CA GLY A 92 28.68 -29.69 -1.79
C GLY A 92 28.31 -28.93 -3.06
N CYS A 93 27.18 -28.20 -3.10
CA CYS A 93 26.86 -27.29 -4.19
C CYS A 93 27.61 -25.97 -4.04
N LYS A 94 28.35 -25.59 -5.07
CA LYS A 94 28.97 -24.26 -5.17
C LYS A 94 28.01 -23.32 -5.91
N VAL A 95 27.70 -22.17 -5.31
CA VAL A 95 26.79 -21.17 -5.89
C VAL A 95 27.56 -19.91 -6.24
N VAL A 96 27.31 -19.35 -7.42
CA VAL A 96 27.87 -18.07 -7.89
C VAL A 96 26.71 -17.11 -8.14
N PHE A 97 26.75 -15.93 -7.52
CA PHE A 97 25.76 -14.87 -7.75
C PHE A 97 26.23 -13.97 -8.89
N ILE A 98 25.39 -13.82 -9.92
CA ILE A 98 25.63 -12.90 -11.04
C ILE A 98 24.54 -11.82 -10.98
N GLN A 99 24.91 -10.63 -10.55
CA GLN A 99 23.99 -9.50 -10.40
C GLN A 99 24.19 -8.51 -11.55
N ASN A 100 23.17 -8.38 -12.40
CA ASN A 100 23.09 -7.36 -13.44
C ASN A 100 22.25 -6.17 -12.95
N GLY A 101 22.87 -5.00 -12.85
CA GLY A 101 22.23 -3.75 -12.46
C GLY A 101 22.04 -3.58 -10.94
N LYS A 102 21.32 -2.53 -10.54
CA LYS A 102 21.05 -2.24 -9.12
C LYS A 102 19.99 -3.18 -8.55
N ALA A 103 20.43 -4.23 -7.85
CA ALA A 103 19.58 -4.96 -6.93
C ALA A 103 19.31 -4.11 -5.67
N PRO A 104 18.21 -4.38 -4.94
CA PRO A 104 17.99 -3.80 -3.61
C PRO A 104 19.20 -4.05 -2.71
N GLU A 105 19.67 -3.00 -2.01
CA GLU A 105 20.77 -3.12 -1.06
C GLU A 105 20.44 -4.22 -0.02
N GLY A 106 21.34 -5.20 0.12
CA GLY A 106 21.20 -6.31 1.08
C GLY A 106 20.56 -7.60 0.53
N ALA A 107 19.89 -7.57 -0.62
CA ALA A 107 19.18 -8.77 -1.13
C ALA A 107 20.12 -9.95 -1.47
N VAL A 108 21.32 -9.65 -1.97
CA VAL A 108 22.32 -10.68 -2.33
C VAL A 108 23.00 -11.26 -1.08
N GLU A 109 23.17 -10.43 -0.05
CA GLU A 109 23.77 -10.84 1.23
C GLU A 109 22.77 -11.73 2.01
N GLU A 110 21.50 -11.30 2.12
CA GLU A 110 20.44 -12.12 2.72
C GLU A 110 20.27 -13.47 2.01
N LEU A 111 20.35 -13.48 0.68
CA LEU A 111 20.24 -14.71 -0.10
C LEU A 111 21.51 -15.58 0.00
N GLY A 112 22.68 -14.96 0.13
CA GLY A 112 23.94 -15.65 0.37
C GLY A 112 23.95 -16.38 1.72
N ASP A 113 23.57 -15.67 2.77
CA ASP A 113 23.42 -16.23 4.12
C ASP A 113 22.41 -17.37 4.14
N PHE A 114 21.26 -17.17 3.46
CA PHE A 114 20.22 -18.19 3.33
C PHE A 114 20.69 -19.47 2.63
N LEU A 115 21.47 -19.36 1.55
CA LEU A 115 22.02 -20.53 0.85
C LEU A 115 23.14 -21.20 1.63
N GLN A 116 23.93 -20.44 2.39
CA GLN A 116 24.95 -20.96 3.28
C GLN A 116 24.34 -21.75 4.45
N GLU A 117 23.25 -21.27 5.04
CA GLU A 117 22.46 -22.01 6.04
C GLU A 117 21.87 -23.31 5.48
N ALA A 118 21.57 -23.37 4.18
CA ALA A 118 21.11 -24.57 3.48
C ALA A 118 22.25 -25.54 3.05
N GLY A 119 23.52 -25.22 3.36
CA GLY A 119 24.69 -26.06 3.10
C GLY A 119 25.44 -25.78 1.79
N ALA A 120 25.06 -24.74 1.04
CA ALA A 120 25.79 -24.34 -0.17
C ALA A 120 27.07 -23.55 0.17
N ALA A 121 28.11 -23.72 -0.64
CA ALA A 121 29.30 -22.88 -0.58
C ALA A 121 29.16 -21.72 -1.59
N VAL A 122 28.96 -20.50 -1.10
CA VAL A 122 28.97 -19.30 -1.96
C VAL A 122 30.41 -19.05 -2.41
N ALA A 123 30.69 -19.29 -3.69
CA ALA A 123 32.05 -19.25 -4.24
C ALA A 123 32.45 -17.85 -4.71
N ALA A 124 31.52 -17.09 -5.28
CA ALA A 124 31.76 -15.72 -5.72
C ALA A 124 30.44 -14.94 -5.91
N THR A 125 30.51 -13.63 -5.68
CA THR A 125 29.45 -12.67 -6.05
C THR A 125 30.03 -11.69 -7.05
N ILE A 126 29.47 -11.66 -8.25
CA ILE A 126 29.89 -10.79 -9.35
C ILE A 126 28.75 -9.80 -9.61
N SER A 127 29.01 -8.52 -9.33
CA SER A 127 28.07 -7.42 -9.60
C SER A 127 28.60 -6.53 -10.71
N PHE A 128 27.76 -6.21 -11.68
CA PHE A 128 28.09 -5.32 -12.79
C PHE A 128 26.84 -4.48 -13.13
N ASP A 129 27.05 -3.23 -13.57
CA ASP A 129 25.96 -2.29 -13.87
C ASP A 129 25.90 -2.05 -15.39
N ASP A 130 25.45 -3.07 -16.12
CA ASP A 130 25.54 -3.05 -17.57
C ASP A 130 24.18 -2.76 -18.22
N ARG A 131 24.05 -1.54 -18.74
CA ARG A 131 22.95 -1.13 -19.63
C ARG A 131 23.18 -1.56 -21.09
N SER A 132 24.33 -2.18 -21.39
CA SER A 132 24.90 -2.37 -22.74
C SER A 132 25.10 -3.83 -23.18
N GLY A 133 24.70 -4.83 -22.40
CA GLY A 133 24.55 -6.20 -22.89
C GLY A 133 25.81 -7.07 -22.90
N GLY A 134 26.31 -7.39 -21.72
CA GLY A 134 27.31 -8.43 -21.44
C GLY A 134 28.78 -8.05 -21.57
N GLU A 135 29.11 -6.89 -22.14
CA GLU A 135 30.50 -6.56 -22.49
C GLU A 135 31.39 -6.35 -21.25
N GLU A 136 30.86 -5.72 -20.21
CA GLU A 136 31.60 -5.48 -18.97
C GLU A 136 31.83 -6.76 -18.16
N LEU A 137 30.88 -7.70 -18.21
CA LEU A 137 31.03 -9.03 -17.62
C LEU A 137 32.09 -9.87 -18.34
N ALA A 138 32.06 -9.87 -19.67
CA ALA A 138 33.02 -10.62 -20.48
C ALA A 138 34.45 -10.13 -20.18
N ALA A 139 34.64 -8.82 -20.06
CA ALA A 139 35.91 -8.22 -19.66
C ALA A 139 36.33 -8.60 -18.22
N LEU A 140 35.39 -8.68 -17.28
CA LEU A 140 35.68 -9.03 -15.87
C LEU A 140 36.09 -10.50 -15.70
N VAL A 141 35.52 -11.38 -16.52
CA VAL A 141 35.80 -12.83 -16.50
C VAL A 141 36.93 -13.22 -17.47
N GLY A 142 37.43 -12.27 -18.26
CA GLY A 142 38.56 -12.47 -19.17
C GLY A 142 38.20 -13.14 -20.51
N LEU A 143 36.92 -13.15 -20.88
CA LEU A 143 36.39 -13.72 -22.13
C LEU A 143 36.17 -12.61 -23.18
N GLU A 144 36.32 -12.95 -24.46
CA GLU A 144 36.06 -11.97 -25.53
C GLU A 144 34.56 -11.64 -25.63
N PRO A 145 34.15 -10.35 -25.62
CA PRO A 145 32.75 -9.98 -25.72
C PRO A 145 32.22 -10.29 -27.14
N GLY A 146 31.43 -11.36 -27.26
CA GLY A 146 30.70 -11.73 -28.49
C GLY A 146 29.39 -12.46 -28.19
N PRO A 147 28.46 -12.64 -29.17
CA PRO A 147 27.14 -13.24 -28.91
C PRO A 147 27.17 -14.67 -28.33
N ALA A 148 28.34 -15.32 -28.30
CA ALA A 148 28.59 -16.64 -27.73
C ALA A 148 29.32 -16.62 -26.35
N TRP A 149 29.78 -15.45 -25.85
CA TRP A 149 30.58 -15.34 -24.62
C TRP A 149 29.84 -15.93 -23.41
N ALA A 150 28.52 -15.74 -23.35
CA ALA A 150 27.68 -16.30 -22.29
C ALA A 150 27.73 -17.83 -22.29
N GLY A 151 27.74 -18.48 -23.46
CA GLY A 151 27.82 -19.94 -23.55
C GLY A 151 29.16 -20.51 -23.09
N GLU A 152 30.26 -19.83 -23.43
CA GLU A 152 31.61 -20.19 -22.98
C GLU A 152 31.78 -19.98 -21.48
N LEU A 153 31.27 -18.88 -20.95
CA LEU A 153 31.23 -18.59 -19.52
C LEU A 153 30.42 -19.65 -18.75
N TRP A 154 29.25 -20.05 -19.25
CA TRP A 154 28.46 -21.12 -18.63
C TRP A 154 29.16 -22.47 -18.70
N ALA A 155 29.89 -22.76 -19.79
CA ALA A 155 30.66 -24.00 -19.93
C ALA A 155 31.86 -24.05 -18.98
N GLU A 156 32.56 -22.92 -18.80
CA GLU A 156 33.72 -22.78 -17.91
C GLU A 156 33.29 -22.78 -16.43
N LEU A 157 32.21 -22.07 -16.08
CA LEU A 157 31.61 -22.14 -14.75
C LEU A 157 31.07 -23.56 -14.45
N ALA A 158 30.44 -24.23 -15.40
CA ALA A 158 29.99 -25.61 -15.22
C ALA A 158 31.17 -26.58 -15.01
N ALA A 159 32.32 -26.32 -15.64
CA ALA A 159 33.53 -27.11 -15.48
C ALA A 159 34.23 -26.85 -14.13
N GLU A 160 34.31 -25.60 -13.66
CA GLU A 160 34.92 -25.26 -12.36
C GLU A 160 34.02 -25.58 -11.15
N LEU A 161 32.71 -25.48 -11.30
CA LEU A 161 31.73 -25.79 -10.25
C LEU A 161 31.46 -27.30 -10.14
N GLY A 162 31.79 -28.07 -11.16
CA GLY A 162 31.99 -29.53 -11.10
C GLY A 162 30.77 -30.36 -10.71
N GLY A 163 29.99 -30.80 -11.71
CA GLY A 163 29.23 -32.06 -11.60
C GLY A 163 27.82 -32.04 -12.20
N GLU A 164 27.73 -32.40 -13.48
CA GLU A 164 26.63 -33.17 -14.09
C GLU A 164 25.21 -32.94 -13.53
N LYS A 165 24.52 -31.93 -14.06
CA LYS A 165 23.09 -32.08 -14.39
C LYS A 165 22.69 -31.10 -15.48
N ALA A 166 22.66 -31.62 -16.72
CA ALA A 166 22.01 -30.94 -17.83
C ALA A 166 20.51 -30.73 -17.51
N PRO A 167 19.94 -29.53 -17.73
CA PRO A 167 18.50 -29.37 -17.68
C PRO A 167 17.88 -29.95 -18.96
N ALA A 168 16.86 -30.81 -18.77
CA ALA A 168 15.87 -31.14 -19.78
C ALA A 168 14.73 -30.11 -19.76
#